data_AF-A0A5C7V621-F1
#
_entry.id   AF-A0A5C7V621-F1
#
_cell.length_a   1.000
_cell.length_b   1.000
_cell.length_c   1.000
_cell.angle_alpha   90.00
_cell.angle_beta   90.00
_cell.angle_gamma   90.00
#
_symmetry.space_group_name_H-M   'P 1'
#
loop_
_entity.id
_entity.type
_entity.pdbx_description
1 polymer ?
#
loop_
_entity_poly.entity_id
_entity_poly.type
_entity_poly.pdbx_seq_one_letter_code
_entity_poly.pdbx_strand_id
1 'polypeptide(L)'
;MTDVKAGSGSVLPTDLNELMLHVLDRLAAGENFSAVVEATGITARVTEAMNAQKDPVYVVLQEGGSSEEMFVHHHSSMAEANKDRVGCAKDAYRTSVVIEVPGTLAAHDDVFYEAVQKILAASKDLAYAEEDGDDMDHEGQQDVAGPSAT
;
A
#
# COMPACT_ATOMS: atom_id res chain seq x y z
N MET A 1 14.37 -53.87 -27.48
CA MET A 1 15.22 -52.87 -26.80
C MET A 1 14.44 -51.56 -26.81
N THR A 2 13.98 -51.20 -25.61
CA THR A 2 13.33 -49.96 -25.13
C THR A 2 12.75 -48.95 -26.12
N ASP A 3 11.42 -48.96 -26.11
CA ASP A 3 10.46 -47.87 -26.32
C ASP A 3 10.80 -46.63 -25.47
N VAL A 4 10.83 -45.43 -26.07
CA VAL A 4 10.58 -44.15 -25.38
C VAL A 4 9.79 -43.26 -26.33
N LYS A 5 8.47 -43.28 -26.16
CA LYS A 5 7.48 -42.45 -26.84
C LYS A 5 7.63 -41.00 -26.37
N ALA A 6 7.75 -40.06 -27.32
CA ALA A 6 7.83 -38.63 -27.06
C ALA A 6 6.65 -38.15 -26.22
N GLY A 7 6.95 -37.54 -25.07
CA GLY A 7 5.98 -36.94 -24.17
C GLY A 7 5.20 -35.84 -24.87
N SER A 8 3.87 -35.93 -24.78
CA SER A 8 2.93 -34.92 -25.25
C SER A 8 3.21 -33.61 -24.49
N GLY A 9 3.76 -32.63 -25.20
CA GLY A 9 3.83 -31.26 -24.71
C GLY A 9 2.42 -30.70 -24.65
N SER A 10 1.79 -30.77 -23.48
CA SER A 10 0.55 -30.07 -23.20
C SER A 10 0.82 -28.57 -23.32
N VAL A 11 0.28 -27.95 -24.37
CA VAL A 11 0.23 -26.50 -24.49
C VAL A 11 -0.77 -26.02 -23.44
N LEU A 12 -0.27 -25.38 -22.39
CA LEU A 12 -1.13 -24.86 -21.34
C LEU A 12 -1.97 -23.70 -21.88
N PRO A 13 -3.29 -23.68 -21.61
CA PRO A 13 -4.16 -22.59 -22.05
C PRO A 13 -3.73 -21.25 -21.45
N THR A 14 -3.64 -20.21 -22.27
CA THR A 14 -3.29 -18.85 -21.87
C THR A 14 -4.48 -18.06 -21.32
N ASP A 15 -5.70 -18.42 -21.71
CA ASP A 15 -6.95 -17.81 -21.24
C ASP A 15 -7.43 -18.43 -19.91
N LEU A 16 -8.04 -17.59 -19.04
CA LEU A 16 -8.50 -18.01 -17.71
C LEU A 16 -9.70 -18.97 -17.78
N ASN A 17 -10.62 -18.77 -18.74
CA ASN A 17 -11.78 -19.64 -18.90
C ASN A 17 -11.34 -21.00 -19.46
N GLU A 18 -10.40 -21.02 -20.40
CA GLU A 18 -9.82 -22.27 -20.91
C GLU A 18 -9.05 -23.03 -19.83
N LEU A 19 -8.31 -22.34 -18.96
CA LEU A 19 -7.64 -22.94 -17.80
C LEU A 19 -8.66 -23.59 -16.84
N MET A 20 -9.77 -22.90 -16.57
CA MET A 20 -10.79 -23.40 -15.66
C MET A 20 -11.50 -24.63 -16.22
N LEU A 21 -11.80 -24.64 -17.53
CA LEU A 21 -12.34 -25.82 -18.20
C LEU A 21 -11.36 -27.00 -18.15
N HIS A 22 -10.06 -26.75 -18.33
CA HIS A 22 -9.05 -27.80 -18.26
C HIS A 22 -8.89 -28.38 -16.85
N VAL A 23 -8.97 -27.54 -15.80
CA VAL A 23 -8.99 -28.00 -14.40
C VAL A 23 -10.21 -28.89 -14.13
N LEU A 24 -11.39 -28.48 -14.58
CA LEU A 24 -12.64 -29.22 -14.37
C LEU A 24 -12.62 -30.59 -15.06
N ASP A 25 -12.11 -30.67 -16.28
CA ASP A 25 -12.02 -31.92 -17.04
C ASP A 25 -11.13 -32.96 -16.33
N ARG A 26 -10.00 -32.51 -15.77
CA ARG A 26 -9.07 -33.39 -15.04
C ARG A 26 -9.60 -33.83 -13.68
N LEU A 27 -10.28 -32.93 -12.96
CA LEU A 27 -10.98 -33.30 -11.73
C LEU A 27 -12.12 -34.29 -12.01
N ALA A 28 -12.87 -34.09 -13.10
CA ALA A 28 -13.91 -35.03 -13.54
C ALA A 28 -13.34 -36.39 -13.97
N ALA A 29 -12.10 -36.42 -14.50
CA ALA A 29 -11.36 -37.64 -14.77
C ALA A 29 -10.84 -38.36 -13.50
N GLY A 30 -11.09 -37.81 -12.32
CA GLY A 30 -10.71 -38.41 -11.03
C GLY A 30 -9.26 -38.16 -10.63
N GLU A 31 -8.58 -37.20 -11.27
CA GLU A 31 -7.25 -36.78 -10.83
C GLU A 31 -7.32 -36.11 -9.47
N ASN A 32 -6.30 -36.33 -8.65
CA ASN A 32 -6.21 -35.64 -7.37
C ASN A 32 -5.92 -34.15 -7.60
N PHE A 33 -6.47 -33.30 -6.74
CA PHE A 33 -6.37 -31.85 -6.87
C PHE A 33 -4.92 -31.35 -6.94
N SER A 34 -3.99 -31.98 -6.21
CA SER A 34 -2.56 -31.64 -6.22
C SER A 34 -1.93 -31.82 -7.61
N ALA A 35 -2.21 -32.95 -8.28
CA ALA A 35 -1.72 -33.23 -9.62
C ALA A 35 -2.30 -32.27 -10.66
N VAL A 36 -3.58 -31.90 -10.50
CA VAL A 36 -4.22 -30.89 -11.36
C VAL A 36 -3.56 -29.53 -11.19
N VAL A 37 -3.33 -29.07 -9.95
CA VAL A 37 -2.69 -27.78 -9.65
C VAL A 37 -1.26 -27.72 -10.20
N GLU A 38 -0.47 -28.78 -10.02
CA GLU A 38 0.89 -28.86 -10.55
C GLU A 38 0.89 -28.84 -12.08
N ALA A 39 0.05 -29.67 -12.70
CA ALA A 39 0.07 -29.86 -14.14
C ALA A 39 -0.62 -28.73 -14.92
N THR A 40 -1.41 -27.89 -14.25
CA THR A 40 -1.97 -26.64 -14.83
C THR A 40 -1.07 -25.43 -14.61
N GLY A 41 0.00 -25.57 -13.81
CA GLY A 41 0.91 -24.48 -13.50
C GLY A 41 0.27 -23.35 -12.68
N ILE A 42 -0.86 -23.62 -12.00
CA ILE A 42 -1.58 -22.60 -11.22
C ILE A 42 -0.67 -21.96 -10.18
N THR A 43 0.14 -22.74 -9.48
CA THR A 43 1.08 -22.22 -8.46
C THR A 43 2.07 -21.23 -9.05
N ALA A 44 2.60 -21.51 -10.25
CA ALA A 44 3.53 -20.62 -10.93
C ALA A 44 2.83 -19.32 -11.35
N ARG A 45 1.60 -19.40 -11.88
CA ARG A 45 0.81 -18.22 -12.27
C ARG A 45 0.38 -17.37 -11.08
N VAL A 46 -0.03 -17.98 -9.97
CA VAL A 46 -0.33 -17.26 -8.73
C VAL A 46 0.92 -16.57 -8.22
N THR A 47 2.06 -17.26 -8.22
CA THR A 47 3.34 -16.68 -7.82
C THR A 47 3.77 -15.54 -8.74
N GLU A 48 3.59 -15.69 -10.05
CA GLU A 48 3.90 -14.67 -11.06
C GLU A 48 2.98 -13.47 -10.94
N ALA A 49 1.68 -13.66 -10.75
CA ALA A 49 0.72 -12.58 -10.48
C ALA A 49 1.06 -11.83 -9.18
N MET A 50 1.41 -12.56 -8.12
CA MET A 50 1.87 -11.97 -6.86
C MET A 50 3.21 -11.22 -7.04
N ASN A 51 4.08 -11.69 -7.91
CA ASN A 51 5.37 -11.06 -8.20
C ASN A 51 5.26 -9.87 -9.16
N ALA A 52 4.32 -9.89 -10.10
CA ALA A 52 4.06 -8.80 -11.04
C ALA A 52 3.52 -7.54 -10.33
N GLN A 53 2.97 -7.69 -9.13
CA GLN A 53 2.55 -6.60 -8.25
C GLN A 53 3.63 -6.21 -7.22
N LYS A 54 4.91 -6.51 -7.46
CA LYS A 54 5.98 -6.15 -6.52
C LYS A 54 6.42 -4.70 -6.61
N ASP A 55 6.24 -4.06 -7.75
CA ASP A 55 6.75 -2.71 -7.93
C ASP A 55 5.97 -1.76 -7.01
N PRO A 56 6.67 -1.02 -6.13
CA PRO A 56 6.01 -0.12 -5.21
C PRO A 56 5.37 1.04 -5.97
N VAL A 57 4.24 1.51 -5.44
CA VAL A 57 3.58 2.73 -5.90
C VAL A 57 3.94 3.84 -4.94
N TYR A 58 4.18 5.04 -5.46
CA TYR A 58 4.57 6.19 -4.65
C TYR A 58 3.39 7.15 -4.54
N VAL A 59 3.01 7.48 -3.32
CA VAL A 59 1.81 8.26 -3.02
C VAL A 59 2.17 9.60 -2.38
N VAL A 60 1.46 10.65 -2.78
CA VAL A 60 1.48 11.97 -2.13
C VAL A 60 0.07 12.34 -1.73
N LEU A 61 -0.11 12.74 -0.46
CA LEU A 61 -1.36 13.30 0.03
C LEU A 61 -1.32 14.82 -0.11
N GLN A 62 -2.37 15.40 -0.67
CA GLN A 62 -2.52 16.86 -0.80
C GLN A 62 -3.69 17.34 0.05
N GLU A 63 -3.45 18.35 0.87
CA GLU A 63 -4.45 19.08 1.64
C GLU A 63 -4.90 20.32 0.85
N GLY A 64 -6.22 20.48 0.66
CA GLY A 64 -6.84 21.63 0.03
C GLY A 64 -6.62 22.93 0.80
N GLY A 65 -6.34 24.04 0.11
CA GLY A 65 -6.01 25.33 0.72
C GLY A 65 -7.19 26.08 1.38
N SER A 66 -8.43 25.69 1.09
CA SER A 66 -9.64 26.30 1.69
C SER A 66 -10.76 25.31 2.00
N SER A 67 -10.52 24.03 1.78
CA SER A 67 -11.49 22.94 1.95
C SER A 67 -10.83 21.82 2.74
N GLU A 68 -11.57 21.13 3.61
CA GLU A 68 -11.09 19.96 4.35
C GLU A 68 -10.81 18.74 3.44
N GLU A 69 -10.74 18.98 2.13
CA GLU A 69 -10.54 18.01 1.08
C GLU A 69 -9.10 17.50 1.08
N MET A 70 -8.98 16.18 0.97
CA MET A 70 -7.72 15.49 0.90
C MET A 70 -7.68 14.69 -0.40
N PHE A 71 -6.66 14.94 -1.22
CA PHE A 71 -6.48 14.25 -2.49
C PHE A 71 -5.29 13.29 -2.39
N VAL A 72 -5.43 12.14 -3.04
CA VAL A 72 -4.40 11.11 -3.10
C VAL A 72 -3.85 11.07 -4.53
N HIS A 73 -2.55 11.29 -4.68
CA HIS A 73 -1.86 11.25 -5.97
C HIS A 73 -0.94 10.03 -6.01
N HIS A 74 -1.16 9.12 -6.96
CA HIS A 74 -0.30 7.96 -7.18
C HIS A 74 0.71 8.19 -8.30
N HIS A 75 1.90 7.61 -8.17
CA HIS A 75 2.99 7.74 -9.13
C HIS A 75 3.73 6.42 -9.28
N SER A 76 4.25 6.18 -10.48
CA SER A 76 5.04 4.97 -10.79
C SER A 76 6.47 5.04 -10.27
N SER A 77 6.94 6.24 -9.90
CA SER A 77 8.31 6.47 -9.44
C SER A 77 8.40 7.52 -8.33
N MET A 78 9.38 7.36 -7.46
CA MET A 78 9.69 8.33 -6.40
C MET A 78 10.06 9.72 -6.97
N ALA A 79 10.68 9.77 -8.15
CA ALA A 79 11.07 11.03 -8.79
C ALA A 79 9.86 11.85 -9.23
N GLU A 80 8.84 11.20 -9.81
CA GLU A 80 7.58 11.83 -10.20
C GLU A 80 6.80 12.35 -9.00
N ALA A 81 6.67 11.52 -7.95
CA ALA A 81 6.01 11.90 -6.70
C ALA A 81 6.67 13.13 -6.05
N ASN A 82 8.01 13.20 -6.03
CA ASN A 82 8.72 14.36 -5.51
C ASN A 82 8.51 15.62 -6.36
N LYS A 83 8.45 15.47 -7.69
CA LYS A 83 8.18 16.59 -8.59
C LYS A 83 6.77 17.16 -8.36
N ASP A 84 5.79 16.28 -8.20
CA ASP A 84 4.39 16.64 -7.93
C ASP A 84 4.25 17.41 -6.61
N ARG A 85 4.89 16.91 -5.55
CA ARG A 85 4.98 17.57 -4.24
C ARG A 85 5.47 19.01 -4.34
N VAL A 86 6.53 19.26 -5.11
CA VAL A 86 7.10 20.62 -5.32
C VAL A 86 6.17 21.49 -6.16
N GLY A 87 5.46 20.90 -7.12
CA GLY A 87 4.41 21.59 -7.88
C GLY A 87 3.34 22.14 -6.96
N CYS A 88 2.72 21.26 -6.17
CA CYS A 88 1.61 21.64 -5.29
C CYS A 88 2.03 22.58 -4.15
N ALA A 89 3.27 22.49 -3.66
CA ALA A 89 3.78 23.38 -2.61
C ALA A 89 4.00 24.84 -3.09
N LYS A 90 4.05 25.07 -4.41
CA LYS A 90 4.08 26.43 -4.97
C LYS A 90 2.69 27.06 -5.04
N ASP A 91 1.66 26.23 -4.99
CA ASP A 91 0.27 26.64 -4.87
C ASP A 91 -0.11 26.75 -3.38
N ALA A 92 -1.33 27.20 -3.08
CA ALA A 92 -1.82 27.36 -1.70
C ALA A 92 -2.10 26.02 -0.98
N TYR A 93 -1.43 24.93 -1.38
CA TYR A 93 -1.65 23.58 -0.88
C TYR A 93 -0.45 23.07 -0.08
N ARG A 94 -0.74 22.15 0.86
CA ARG A 94 0.29 21.40 1.59
C ARG A 94 0.29 19.95 1.10
N THR A 95 1.46 19.37 1.00
CA THR A 95 1.64 17.98 0.57
C THR A 95 2.43 17.19 1.59
N SER A 96 2.11 15.90 1.72
CA SER A 96 2.86 14.97 2.57
C SER A 96 4.27 14.71 2.02
N VAL A 97 5.08 14.03 2.81
CA VAL A 97 6.22 13.29 2.26
C VAL A 97 5.73 12.23 1.26
N VAL A 98 6.61 11.81 0.35
CA VAL A 98 6.32 10.68 -0.53
C VAL A 98 6.22 9.41 0.32
N ILE A 99 5.11 8.69 0.18
CA ILE A 99 4.83 7.44 0.88
C ILE A 99 5.04 6.31 -0.12
N GLU A 100 5.93 5.38 0.19
CA GLU A 100 6.10 4.17 -0.61
C GLU A 100 5.06 3.12 -0.16
N VAL A 101 4.19 2.72 -1.09
CA VAL A 101 3.16 1.72 -0.88
C VAL A 101 3.59 0.44 -1.58
N PRO A 102 3.68 -0.70 -0.87
CA PRO A 102 3.95 -1.97 -1.50
C PRO A 102 2.94 -2.23 -2.64
N GLY A 103 3.42 -2.65 -3.81
CA GLY A 103 2.55 -2.85 -4.97
C GLY A 103 1.41 -3.86 -4.71
N THR A 104 1.65 -4.84 -3.84
CA THR A 104 0.62 -5.79 -3.37
C THR A 104 -0.53 -5.12 -2.63
N LEU A 105 -0.26 -4.05 -1.89
CA LEU A 105 -1.28 -3.28 -1.19
C LEU A 105 -1.98 -2.30 -2.15
N ALA A 106 -1.21 -1.66 -3.03
CA ALA A 106 -1.74 -0.76 -4.06
C ALA A 106 -2.63 -1.49 -5.08
N ALA A 107 -2.41 -2.79 -5.31
CA ALA A 107 -3.20 -3.62 -6.21
C ALA A 107 -4.65 -3.83 -5.74
N HIS A 108 -4.96 -3.52 -4.48
CA HIS A 108 -6.33 -3.48 -3.99
C HIS A 108 -7.09 -2.20 -4.37
N ASP A 109 -6.43 -1.29 -5.10
CA ASP A 109 -6.95 -0.08 -5.73
C ASP A 109 -8.00 0.64 -4.86
N ASP A 110 -9.25 0.72 -5.33
CA ASP A 110 -10.37 1.38 -4.64
C ASP A 110 -10.48 1.02 -3.17
N VAL A 111 -10.34 -0.27 -2.82
CA VAL A 111 -10.52 -0.74 -1.43
C VAL A 111 -9.43 -0.17 -0.52
N PHE A 112 -8.19 -0.14 -1.00
CA PHE A 112 -7.08 0.40 -0.23
C PHE A 112 -7.21 1.91 -0.07
N TYR A 113 -7.44 2.63 -1.16
CA TYR A 113 -7.50 4.09 -1.11
C TYR A 113 -8.73 4.61 -0.36
N GLU A 114 -9.89 3.95 -0.48
CA GLU A 114 -11.08 4.28 0.30
C GLU A 114 -10.85 4.05 1.80
N ALA A 115 -10.20 2.95 2.18
CA ALA A 115 -9.87 2.68 3.57
C ALA A 115 -8.92 3.74 4.15
N VAL A 116 -7.89 4.12 3.38
CA VAL A 116 -6.95 5.19 3.77
C VAL A 116 -7.68 6.52 3.96
N GLN A 117 -8.56 6.90 3.04
CA GLN A 117 -9.36 8.13 3.18
C GLN A 117 -10.25 8.10 4.42
N LYS A 118 -10.89 6.97 4.73
CA LYS A 118 -11.72 6.82 5.95
C LYS A 118 -10.89 6.93 7.23
N ILE A 119 -9.70 6.32 7.27
CA ILE A 119 -8.78 6.44 8.41
C ILE A 119 -8.34 7.90 8.58
N LEU A 120 -8.00 8.58 7.48
CA LEU A 120 -7.58 9.99 7.52
C LEU A 120 -8.72 10.90 7.96
N ALA A 121 -9.95 10.68 7.47
CA ALA A 121 -11.13 11.39 7.94
C ALA A 121 -11.36 11.18 9.45
N ALA A 122 -11.35 9.92 9.91
CA ALA A 122 -11.53 9.60 11.33
C ALA A 122 -10.42 10.16 12.22
N SER A 123 -9.18 10.26 11.73
CA SER A 123 -8.07 10.83 12.49
C SER A 123 -8.21 12.31 12.81
N LYS A 124 -9.03 13.05 12.04
CA LYS A 124 -9.33 14.46 12.32
C LYS A 124 -10.25 14.64 13.52
N ASP A 125 -11.08 13.63 13.80
CA ASP A 125 -12.01 13.61 14.94
C ASP A 125 -11.34 13.10 16.23
N LEU A 126 -10.09 12.64 16.15
CA LEU A 126 -9.31 12.29 17.33
C LEU A 126 -8.86 13.58 18.01
N ALA A 127 -9.63 14.01 19.02
CA ALA A 127 -9.12 14.94 20.01
C ALA A 127 -7.87 14.33 20.64
N TYR A 128 -6.79 15.12 20.75
CA TYR A 128 -5.70 14.75 21.63
C TYR A 128 -6.31 14.52 23.01
N ALA A 129 -5.98 13.39 23.64
CA ALA A 129 -6.28 13.24 25.06
C ALA A 129 -5.73 14.49 25.73
N GLU A 130 -6.60 15.30 26.34
CA GLU A 130 -6.16 16.38 27.19
C GLU A 130 -5.25 15.69 28.21
N GLU A 131 -3.94 15.93 28.10
CA GLU A 131 -3.04 15.56 29.18
C GLU A 131 -3.55 16.38 30.35
N ASP A 132 -4.34 15.73 31.23
CA ASP A 132 -4.76 16.28 32.51
C ASP A 132 -3.49 16.89 33.10
N GLY A 133 -3.46 18.22 33.14
CA GLY A 133 -2.29 18.98 33.54
C GLY A 133 -1.90 18.52 34.92
N ASP A 134 -0.87 17.68 35.00
CA ASP A 134 -0.07 17.55 36.20
C ASP A 134 0.55 18.93 36.39
N ASP A 135 -0.17 19.75 37.16
CA ASP A 135 0.24 21.01 37.75
C ASP A 135 1.64 20.79 38.35
N MET A 136 2.66 21.06 37.53
CA MET A 136 4.03 21.22 38.01
C MET A 136 4.04 22.54 38.78
N ASP A 137 3.67 22.45 40.05
CA ASP A 137 3.88 23.45 41.08
C ASP A 137 5.36 23.84 41.12
N HIS A 138 5.77 24.78 40.26
CA HIS A 138 7.03 25.49 40.39
C HIS A 138 6.87 26.58 41.47
N GLU A 139 6.64 26.16 42.71
CA GLU A 139 6.91 26.98 43.88
C GLU A 139 8.41 26.92 44.24
N GLY A 140 9.06 28.08 44.29
CA GLY A 140 10.42 28.25 44.82
C GLY A 140 11.30 29.16 43.96
N GLN A 141 11.21 30.50 44.06
CA GLN A 141 11.92 31.31 45.07
C GLN A 141 13.45 31.14 44.92
N GLN A 142 14.26 32.15 44.57
CA GLN A 142 14.47 33.38 45.34
C GLN A 142 15.09 34.49 44.49
N ASP A 143 14.51 35.68 44.61
CA ASP A 143 15.19 36.95 44.38
C ASP A 143 16.42 37.08 45.28
N VAL A 144 17.60 37.17 44.68
CA VAL A 144 18.80 37.69 45.35
C VAL A 144 19.12 39.07 44.79
N ALA A 145 18.53 40.07 45.42
CA ALA A 145 19.05 41.43 45.41
C ALA A 145 20.42 41.44 46.10
N GLY A 146 21.44 41.94 45.41
CA GLY A 146 22.78 42.19 45.96
C GLY A 146 23.44 43.40 45.30
N PRO A 147 24.27 44.16 46.02
CA PRO A 147 24.10 45.62 46.12
C PRO A 147 24.93 46.43 45.13
N SER A 148 24.40 47.62 44.82
CA SER A 148 25.17 48.76 44.32
C SER A 148 26.26 49.16 45.33
N ALA A 149 27.50 49.25 44.87
CA ALA A 149 28.56 50.00 45.53
C ALA A 149 29.46 50.65 44.47
N THR A 150 29.34 51.98 44.43
CA THR A 150 30.31 53.05 44.08
C THR A 150 31.36 52.81 43.00
#